data_AF-T0YK82-F1
#
_entry.id   AF-T0YK82-F1
#
_cell.length_a   1.000
_cell.length_b   1.000
_cell.length_c   1.000
_cell.angle_alpha   90.00
_cell.angle_beta   90.00
_cell.angle_gamma   90.00
#
_symmetry.space_group_name_H-M   'P 1'
#
loop_
_entity.id
_entity.type
_entity.pdbx_description
1 polymer ?
#
loop_
_entity_poly.entity_id
_entity_poly.type
_entity_poly.pdbx_seq_one_letter_code
_entity_poly.pdbx_strand_id
1 'polypeptide(L)'
;QEQERIVGRTKLSDIELDEAVKPSSAHNALTTIVEEGREVEILRHNMPFGDIGKGEFGTYFIGYARSPGTIEQMLRNMFVGKPPGNYDRLLDFSRAVTGTLFFVPSATWLENAAARAAAGRIGGAG
;
A
#
# COMPACT_ATOMS: atom_id res chain seq x y z
N GLN A 1 9.41 -15.08 -16.58
CA GLN A 1 8.04 -15.19 -17.11
C GLN A 1 6.99 -15.32 -16.02
N GLU A 2 6.95 -16.38 -15.20
CA GLU A 2 5.87 -16.51 -14.19
C GLU A 2 5.85 -15.40 -13.14
N GLN A 3 7.01 -15.04 -12.55
CA GLN A 3 7.11 -13.92 -11.62
C GLN A 3 6.68 -12.58 -12.26
N GLU A 4 6.97 -12.39 -13.55
CA GLU A 4 6.61 -11.18 -14.29
C GLU A 4 5.10 -11.11 -14.52
N ARG A 5 4.44 -12.25 -14.71
CA ARG A 5 2.97 -12.35 -14.79
C ARG A 5 2.29 -12.09 -13.45
N ILE A 6 2.92 -12.47 -12.34
CA ILE A 6 2.43 -12.17 -10.99
C ILE A 6 2.51 -10.66 -10.71
N VAL A 7 3.62 -10.01 -11.07
CA VAL A 7 3.82 -8.57 -10.83
C VAL A 7 3.14 -7.69 -11.88
N GLY A 8 3.11 -8.17 -13.13
CA GLY A 8 2.64 -7.46 -14.31
C GLY A 8 3.67 -6.58 -15.02
N ARG A 9 4.96 -6.77 -14.71
CA ARG A 9 6.10 -6.06 -15.32
C ARG A 9 7.26 -7.03 -15.57
N THR A 10 8.09 -6.74 -16.57
CA THR A 10 9.33 -7.49 -16.84
C THR A 10 10.32 -7.31 -15.69
N LYS A 11 11.03 -8.37 -15.34
CA LYS A 11 11.82 -8.42 -14.11
C LYS A 11 13.10 -7.60 -14.18
N LEU A 12 13.77 -7.60 -15.33
CA LEU A 12 15.07 -6.93 -15.50
C LEU A 12 14.94 -5.50 -16.03
N SER A 13 14.01 -5.27 -16.95
CA SER A 13 13.85 -3.95 -17.60
C SER A 13 12.75 -3.10 -16.99
N ASP A 14 11.97 -3.63 -16.04
CA ASP A 14 10.86 -2.93 -15.39
C ASP A 14 9.86 -2.32 -16.40
N ILE A 15 9.61 -3.03 -17.49
CA ILE A 15 8.65 -2.62 -18.53
C ILE A 15 7.30 -3.26 -18.22
N GLU A 16 6.23 -2.49 -18.32
CA GLU A 16 4.89 -3.01 -18.15
C GLU A 16 4.54 -4.05 -19.21
N LEU A 17 3.89 -5.14 -18.80
CA LEU A 17 3.42 -6.14 -19.76
C LEU A 17 2.27 -5.59 -20.61
N ASP A 18 2.20 -5.99 -21.88
CA ASP A 18 1.08 -5.66 -22.75
C ASP A 18 -0.24 -6.22 -22.19
N GLU A 19 -1.33 -5.47 -22.36
CA GLU A 19 -2.68 -5.87 -21.91
C GLU A 19 -3.12 -7.23 -22.47
N ALA A 20 -2.66 -7.60 -23.67
CA ALA A 20 -2.98 -8.89 -24.29
C ALA A 20 -2.37 -10.10 -23.56
N VAL A 21 -1.32 -9.89 -22.76
CA VAL A 21 -0.60 -10.97 -22.06
C VAL A 21 -0.58 -10.81 -20.54
N LYS A 22 -0.95 -9.63 -20.02
CA LYS A 22 -1.03 -9.33 -18.59
C LYS A 22 -2.23 -10.05 -17.97
N PRO A 23 -2.03 -10.96 -16.99
CA PRO A 23 -3.15 -11.55 -16.28
C PRO A 23 -3.95 -10.50 -15.51
N SER A 24 -5.27 -10.67 -15.44
CA SER A 24 -6.14 -9.78 -14.65
C SER A 24 -5.89 -9.88 -13.13
N SER A 25 -5.19 -10.93 -12.67
CA SER A 25 -4.75 -11.13 -11.29
C SER A 25 -3.35 -10.59 -11.00
N ALA A 26 -2.68 -9.99 -11.98
CA ALA A 26 -1.38 -9.37 -11.77
C ALA A 26 -1.49 -8.24 -10.73
N HIS A 27 -0.45 -8.09 -9.91
CA HIS A 27 -0.39 -7.09 -8.84
C HIS A 27 -0.73 -5.69 -9.37
N ASN A 28 -0.04 -5.23 -10.43
CA ASN A 28 -0.30 -3.92 -11.01
C ASN A 28 -1.75 -3.77 -11.48
N ALA A 29 -2.32 -4.77 -12.17
CA ALA A 29 -3.68 -4.75 -12.69
C ALA A 29 -4.74 -4.61 -11.58
N LEU A 30 -4.53 -5.27 -10.43
CA LEU A 30 -5.44 -5.18 -9.29
C LEU A 30 -5.25 -3.90 -8.47
N THR A 31 -4.06 -3.29 -8.53
CA THR A 31 -3.76 -2.02 -7.85
C THR A 31 -3.97 -0.77 -8.70
N THR A 32 -4.24 -0.88 -10.00
CA THR A 32 -4.67 0.26 -10.82
C THR A 32 -6.14 0.56 -10.54
N ILE A 33 -6.41 1.74 -9.96
CA ILE A 33 -7.75 2.20 -9.62
C ILE A 33 -8.14 3.33 -10.57
N VAL A 34 -9.29 3.20 -11.22
CA VAL A 34 -9.85 4.22 -12.11
C VAL A 34 -11.18 4.71 -11.53
N GLU A 35 -11.28 6.00 -11.29
CA GLU A 35 -12.48 6.70 -10.83
C GLU A 35 -12.84 7.80 -11.84
N GLU A 36 -14.09 7.86 -12.29
CA GLU A 36 -14.57 8.87 -13.25
C GLU A 36 -13.70 8.96 -14.53
N GLY A 37 -13.16 7.82 -14.97
CA GLY A 37 -12.31 7.74 -16.17
C GLY A 37 -10.87 8.23 -15.98
N ARG A 38 -10.42 8.48 -14.74
CA ARG A 38 -9.04 8.84 -14.41
C ARG A 38 -8.43 7.87 -13.42
N GLU A 39 -7.15 7.60 -13.57
CA GLU A 39 -6.40 6.83 -12.58
C GLU A 39 -6.24 7.64 -11.30
N VAL A 40 -6.49 6.98 -10.17
CA VAL A 40 -6.33 7.55 -8.83
C VAL A 40 -5.12 6.90 -8.18
N GLU A 41 -4.07 7.70 -7.98
CA GLU A 41 -2.78 7.23 -7.53
C GLU A 41 -2.62 7.30 -6.01
N ILE A 42 -1.68 6.49 -5.52
CA ILE A 42 -1.16 6.56 -4.15
C ILE A 42 0.36 6.76 -4.20
N LEU A 43 0.93 7.37 -3.18
CA LEU A 43 2.38 7.43 -3.02
C LEU A 43 2.85 6.26 -2.17
N ARG A 44 3.70 5.39 -2.71
CA ARG A 44 4.27 4.25 -1.98
C ARG A 44 5.73 4.50 -1.65
N HIS A 45 6.17 3.96 -0.51
CA HIS A 45 7.59 3.95 -0.15
C HIS A 45 7.97 2.61 0.49
N ASN A 46 7.82 1.53 -0.30
CA ASN A 46 8.10 0.17 0.17
C ASN A 46 9.58 -0.01 0.46
N MET A 47 9.91 -0.64 1.60
CA MET A 47 11.29 -0.89 2.00
C MET A 47 11.53 -2.39 2.26
N PRO A 48 12.64 -2.97 1.78
CA PRO A 48 13.02 -4.33 2.14
C PRO A 48 13.50 -4.39 3.60
N PHE A 49 13.21 -5.48 4.30
CA PHE A 49 13.77 -5.79 5.62
C PHE A 49 13.96 -7.31 5.78
N GLY A 50 14.74 -7.75 6.76
CA GLY A 50 14.90 -9.18 7.01
C GLY A 50 15.99 -9.53 8.01
N ASP A 51 16.02 -10.81 8.38
CA ASP A 51 17.02 -11.44 9.24
C ASP A 51 17.38 -12.81 8.64
N ILE A 52 18.59 -12.90 8.07
CA ILE A 52 19.08 -14.10 7.37
C ILE A 52 19.16 -15.29 8.35
N GLY A 53 19.55 -15.04 9.61
CA GLY A 53 19.69 -16.10 10.61
C GLY A 53 18.36 -16.76 10.98
N LYS A 54 17.24 -16.07 10.73
CA LYS A 54 15.88 -16.56 10.96
C LYS A 54 15.14 -16.95 9.67
N GLY A 55 15.76 -16.75 8.51
CA GLY A 55 15.10 -16.94 7.21
C GLY A 55 13.98 -15.92 6.94
N GLU A 56 14.05 -14.73 7.53
CA GLU A 56 13.06 -13.67 7.35
C GLU A 56 13.44 -12.76 6.17
N PHE A 57 12.56 -12.66 5.18
CA PHE A 57 12.71 -11.77 4.03
C PHE A 57 11.37 -11.05 3.82
N GLY A 58 11.35 -9.74 4.07
CA GLY A 58 10.12 -8.96 4.16
C GLY A 58 10.13 -7.69 3.32
N THR A 59 8.93 -7.22 3.00
CA THR A 59 8.69 -5.90 2.44
C THR A 59 7.78 -5.15 3.40
N TYR A 60 8.24 -4.00 3.88
CA TYR A 60 7.40 -3.08 4.64
C TYR A 60 6.62 -2.21 3.67
N PHE A 61 5.32 -2.43 3.56
CA PHE A 61 4.43 -1.61 2.75
C PHE A 61 4.01 -0.36 3.51
N ILE A 62 4.15 0.80 2.87
CA ILE A 62 3.54 2.05 3.32
C ILE A 62 3.01 2.81 2.10
N GLY A 63 1.74 3.22 2.17
CA GLY A 63 1.04 3.98 1.14
C GLY A 63 0.40 5.23 1.73
N TYR A 64 0.57 6.36 1.06
CA TYR A 64 -0.06 7.63 1.37
C TYR A 64 -1.08 7.97 0.29
N ALA A 65 -2.27 8.41 0.71
CA ALA A 65 -3.35 8.79 -0.17
C ALA A 65 -4.11 9.98 0.41
N ARG A 66 -4.75 10.78 -0.46
CA ARG A 66 -5.63 11.89 -0.04
C ARG A 66 -6.85 11.39 0.75
N SER A 67 -7.32 10.20 0.42
CA SER A 67 -8.42 9.49 1.07
C SER A 67 -8.05 8.02 1.21
N PRO A 68 -8.43 7.32 2.30
CA PRO A 68 -8.11 5.91 2.46
C PRO A 68 -8.80 5.00 1.45
N GLY A 69 -9.91 5.45 0.84
CA GLY A 69 -10.75 4.65 -0.05
C GLY A 69 -9.98 4.01 -1.21
N THR A 70 -9.03 4.72 -1.82
CA THR A 70 -8.20 4.17 -2.91
C THR A 70 -7.35 3.00 -2.43
N ILE A 71 -6.66 3.13 -1.29
CA ILE A 71 -5.84 2.05 -0.72
C ILE A 71 -6.74 0.87 -0.29
N GLU A 72 -7.88 1.14 0.33
CA GLU A 72 -8.83 0.10 0.74
C GLU A 72 -9.39 -0.67 -0.47
N GLN A 73 -9.62 0.01 -1.59
CA GLN A 73 -10.04 -0.64 -2.83
C GLN A 73 -8.92 -1.49 -3.43
N MET A 74 -7.67 -1.00 -3.47
CA MET A 74 -6.51 -1.80 -3.88
C MET A 74 -6.39 -3.06 -3.01
N LEU A 75 -6.46 -2.92 -1.68
CA LEU A 75 -6.42 -4.05 -0.74
C LEU A 75 -7.59 -5.01 -0.96
N ARG A 76 -8.80 -4.53 -1.19
CA ARG A 76 -9.95 -5.40 -1.50
C ARG A 76 -9.73 -6.19 -2.78
N ASN A 77 -9.27 -5.55 -3.85
CA ASN A 77 -8.93 -6.23 -5.10
C ASN A 77 -7.83 -7.28 -4.88
N MET A 78 -6.81 -6.96 -4.09
CA MET A 78 -5.70 -7.87 -3.80
C MET A 78 -6.11 -9.08 -2.98
N PHE A 79 -6.83 -8.88 -1.87
CA PHE A 79 -7.13 -9.95 -0.90
C PHE A 79 -8.42 -10.71 -1.18
N VAL A 80 -9.46 -10.05 -1.70
CA VAL A 80 -10.75 -10.69 -2.03
C VAL A 80 -10.80 -11.11 -3.50
N GLY A 81 -10.14 -10.34 -4.37
CA GLY A 81 -10.14 -10.54 -5.82
C GLY A 81 -11.12 -9.66 -6.57
N LYS A 82 -10.82 -9.43 -7.85
CA LYS A 82 -11.70 -8.72 -8.80
C LYS A 82 -11.80 -9.51 -10.13
N PRO A 83 -12.93 -10.17 -10.41
CA PRO A 83 -14.05 -10.45 -9.50
C PRO A 83 -13.62 -11.30 -8.29
N PRO A 84 -14.47 -11.45 -7.25
CA PRO A 84 -14.12 -12.24 -6.07
C PRO A 84 -13.56 -13.63 -6.42
N GLY A 85 -12.43 -14.00 -5.80
CA GLY A 85 -11.65 -15.21 -6.12
C GLY A 85 -10.50 -14.96 -7.10
N ASN A 86 -10.54 -13.91 -7.91
CA ASN A 86 -9.42 -13.48 -8.78
C ASN A 86 -8.48 -12.53 -8.02
N TYR A 87 -7.85 -13.06 -6.97
CA TYR A 87 -7.00 -12.32 -6.03
C TYR A 87 -5.57 -12.10 -6.56
N ASP A 88 -4.82 -11.24 -5.89
CA ASP A 88 -3.44 -10.91 -6.25
C ASP A 88 -2.48 -12.06 -5.91
N ARG A 89 -1.87 -12.63 -6.94
CA ARG A 89 -0.95 -13.77 -6.83
C ARG A 89 0.34 -13.44 -6.10
N LEU A 90 0.66 -12.15 -5.90
CA LEU A 90 1.79 -11.74 -5.04
C LEU A 90 1.60 -12.23 -3.59
N LEU A 91 0.35 -12.37 -3.14
CA LEU A 91 0.01 -12.83 -1.79
C LEU A 91 0.28 -14.33 -1.58
N ASP A 92 0.49 -15.11 -2.64
CA ASP A 92 0.94 -16.51 -2.51
C ASP A 92 2.37 -16.60 -1.94
N PHE A 93 3.13 -15.50 -2.03
CA PHE A 93 4.52 -15.41 -1.59
C PHE A 93 4.72 -14.35 -0.49
N SER A 94 3.67 -13.60 -0.17
CA SER A 94 3.73 -12.45 0.74
C SER A 94 2.62 -12.55 1.77
N ARG A 95 3.01 -12.67 3.04
CA ARG A 95 2.06 -12.71 4.16
C ARG A 95 2.06 -11.39 4.92
N ALA A 96 0.93 -10.69 4.92
CA ALA A 96 0.73 -9.55 5.82
C ALA A 96 0.67 -10.04 7.27
N VAL A 97 1.59 -9.55 8.11
CA VAL A 97 1.63 -9.86 9.55
C VAL A 97 1.13 -8.70 10.41
N THR A 98 0.97 -7.52 9.82
CA THR A 98 0.45 -6.29 10.44
C THR A 98 -0.43 -5.53 9.45
N GLY A 99 -1.34 -4.71 9.95
CA GLY A 99 -2.12 -3.77 9.14
C GLY A 99 -2.65 -2.63 10.01
N THR A 100 -2.27 -1.40 9.68
CA THR A 100 -2.66 -0.21 10.45
C THR A 100 -2.90 0.96 9.51
N LEU A 101 -3.87 1.81 9.86
CA LEU A 101 -4.19 3.04 9.16
C LEU A 101 -3.93 4.22 10.08
N PHE A 102 -3.21 5.23 9.59
CA PHE A 102 -2.91 6.45 10.33
C PHE A 102 -3.38 7.67 9.54
N PHE A 103 -3.84 8.70 10.25
CA PHE A 103 -3.97 10.03 9.69
C PHE A 103 -2.65 10.79 9.87
N VAL A 104 -2.14 11.38 8.79
CA VAL A 104 -0.94 12.22 8.82
C VAL A 104 -1.39 13.68 8.81
N PRO A 105 -1.42 14.37 9.97
CA PRO A 105 -1.83 15.78 10.01
C PRO A 105 -0.81 16.67 9.32
N SER A 106 -1.22 17.88 8.95
CA SER A 106 -0.27 18.92 8.54
C SER A 106 0.66 19.28 9.70
N ALA A 107 1.88 19.71 9.38
CA ALA A 107 2.86 20.14 10.39
C ALA A 107 2.29 21.23 11.31
N THR A 108 1.62 22.24 10.73
CA THR A 108 0.95 23.31 11.50
C THR A 108 -0.10 22.78 12.47
N TRP A 109 -0.87 21.76 12.08
CA TRP A 109 -1.84 21.16 12.99
C TRP A 109 -1.14 20.46 14.16
N LEU A 110 -0.07 19.72 13.88
CA LEU A 110 0.70 18.99 14.89
C LEU A 110 1.38 19.94 15.90
N GLU A 111 1.97 21.02 15.41
CA GLU A 111 2.57 22.08 16.25
C GLU A 111 1.53 22.72 17.18
N ASN A 112 0.36 23.06 16.64
CA ASN A 112 -0.73 23.63 17.41
C ASN A 112 -1.28 22.64 18.45
N ALA A 113 -1.38 21.35 18.12
CA ALA A 113 -1.80 20.31 19.07
C ALA A 113 -0.80 20.18 20.23
N ALA A 114 0.50 20.20 19.94
CA ALA A 114 1.56 20.15 20.95
C ALA A 114 1.52 21.38 21.88
N ALA A 115 1.34 22.58 21.32
CA ALA A 115 1.21 23.81 22.09
C ALA A 115 -0.01 23.79 23.03
N ARG A 116 -1.16 23.31 22.56
CA ARG A 116 -2.37 23.13 23.39
C ARG A 116 -2.15 22.12 24.50
N ALA A 117 -1.50 20.99 24.21
CA ALA A 117 -1.18 19.98 25.22
C ALA A 117 -0.19 20.50 26.28
N ALA A 118 0.73 21.40 25.92
CA ALA A 118 1.60 22.07 26.88
C ALA A 118 0.82 23.08 27.75
N ALA A 119 -0.05 23.88 27.15
CA ALA A 119 -0.90 24.85 27.85
C ALA A 119 -1.88 24.19 28.84
N GLY A 120 -2.46 23.04 28.50
CA GLY A 120 -3.32 22.28 29.41
C GLY A 120 -2.59 21.69 30.62
N ARG A 121 -1.29 21.40 30.49
CA ARG A 121 -0.46 20.87 31.59
C ARG A 121 -0.06 21.93 32.61
N ILE A 122 0.09 23.19 32.19
CA ILE A 122 0.40 24.31 33.10
C ILE A 122 -0.82 24.86 33.83
N GLY A 123 -2.05 24.61 33.34
CA GLY A 123 -3.30 25.06 33.97
C GLY A 123 -3.92 24.12 35.01
N GLY A 124 -3.35 22.92 35.22
CA GLY A 124 -3.88 21.89 36.14
C GLY A 124 -3.23 21.88 37.54
N ALA A 125 -2.34 22.83 37.84
CA ALA A 125 -1.73 23.02 39.15
C ALA A 125 -2.27 24.31 39.77
N GLY A 126 -3.51 24.25 40.28
CA GLY A 126 -4.20 25.34 40.97
C GLY A 126 -5.32 24.78 41.82
#